data_AF-A0AAP5P7Z5-F1
#
_entry.id   AF-A0AAP5P7Z5-F1
#
_cell.length_a   1.000
_cell.length_b   1.000
_cell.length_c   1.000
_cell.angle_alpha   90.00
_cell.angle_beta   90.00
_cell.angle_gamma   90.00
#
_symmetry.space_group_name_H-M   'P 1'
#
loop_
_entity.id
_entity.type
_entity.pdbx_description
1 polymer ?
#
loop_
_entity_poly.entity_id
_entity_poly.type
_entity_poly.pdbx_seq_one_letter_code
_entity_poly.pdbx_strand_id
1 'polypeptide(L)'
;MVKSRVAEDGRQIKRGNKKKKRKGLKIFLFVLLFFIIILGAVGGKVYFDLKTAVTKAYVNPPTQMTSVSLKKKEAFTTAILGISKIDGKDVLVSANLAATNPRLQQTTVINLSTSAILPDKQTLLNLYNSEGEAAVIKEMENLLQVKTNKFVRIELDQMGELVQAIGGVSIQNANGFAAQGFKFPQGTVVLNKAEEVAAYFTLLNAGDTKKAFARQQEVVMAVVSKVKSPLILLRHYGEILTTFPKVFNTSFNFGNVKALALNYHSATRIKEINIHSEKVVEQSGVTTISQANLDLAKIQFQESLK
;
A
#
# COMPACT_ATOMS: atom_id res chain seq x y z
N MET A 1 -1.99 -108.10 -23.45
CA MET A 1 -1.38 -107.12 -24.37
C MET A 1 -1.33 -105.78 -23.68
N VAL A 2 -0.24 -105.06 -23.89
CA VAL A 2 0.37 -104.01 -23.06
C VAL A 2 -0.07 -102.60 -23.48
N LYS A 3 0.12 -101.63 -22.55
CA LYS A 3 0.13 -100.15 -22.68
C LYS A 3 -1.26 -99.47 -22.74
N SER A 4 -1.51 -98.29 -22.17
CA SER A 4 -0.74 -97.37 -21.32
C SER A 4 -1.61 -96.13 -21.08
N ARG A 5 -1.87 -95.81 -19.80
CA ARG A 5 -1.58 -94.53 -19.11
C ARG A 5 -2.07 -93.17 -19.69
N VAL A 6 -2.49 -92.33 -18.72
CA VAL A 6 -2.51 -90.84 -18.70
C VAL A 6 -3.76 -90.19 -19.28
N ALA A 7 -4.33 -89.11 -18.76
CA ALA A 7 -4.50 -88.49 -17.44
C ALA A 7 -5.42 -87.29 -17.69
N GLU A 8 -6.17 -86.92 -16.66
CA GLU A 8 -6.72 -85.60 -16.32
C GLU A 8 -6.93 -84.55 -17.44
N ASP A 9 -8.21 -84.20 -17.62
CA ASP A 9 -8.72 -83.02 -18.29
C ASP A 9 -8.21 -81.72 -17.60
N GLY A 10 -7.08 -81.22 -18.08
CA GLY A 10 -6.46 -79.98 -17.63
C GLY A 10 -6.52 -78.88 -18.69
N ARG A 11 -7.71 -78.48 -19.16
CA ARG A 11 -7.85 -77.24 -19.94
C ARG A 11 -7.99 -76.01 -19.03
N GLN A 12 -6.85 -75.51 -18.53
CA GLN A 12 -6.76 -74.11 -18.07
C GLN A 12 -6.85 -73.16 -19.28
N ILE A 13 -8.07 -72.72 -19.61
CA ILE A 13 -8.25 -71.50 -20.40
C ILE A 13 -8.15 -70.32 -19.44
N LYS A 14 -6.96 -69.70 -19.37
CA LYS A 14 -6.78 -68.36 -18.78
C LYS A 14 -7.65 -67.35 -19.55
N ARG A 15 -8.89 -67.12 -19.10
CA ARG A 15 -9.68 -65.95 -19.54
C ARG A 15 -9.17 -64.73 -18.79
N GLY A 16 -8.29 -63.96 -19.45
CA GLY A 16 -7.72 -62.72 -18.93
C GLY A 16 -8.80 -61.76 -18.43
N ASN A 17 -8.60 -61.23 -17.22
CA ASN A 17 -9.38 -60.12 -16.69
C ASN A 17 -9.36 -58.97 -17.71
N LYS A 18 -10.47 -58.75 -18.43
CA LYS A 18 -10.65 -57.54 -19.23
C LYS A 18 -10.62 -56.35 -18.26
N LYS A 19 -9.47 -55.67 -18.18
CA LYS A 19 -9.32 -54.41 -17.43
C LYS A 19 -10.42 -53.46 -17.92
N LYS A 20 -11.45 -53.20 -17.09
CA LYS A 20 -12.47 -52.18 -17.37
C LYS A 20 -11.75 -50.89 -17.73
N LYS A 21 -11.84 -50.46 -19.00
CA LYS A 21 -11.19 -49.23 -19.47
C LYS A 21 -11.74 -48.08 -18.64
N ARG A 22 -10.92 -47.48 -17.77
CA ARG A 22 -11.25 -46.32 -16.92
C ARG A 22 -11.41 -45.04 -17.76
N LYS A 23 -12.24 -45.08 -18.81
CA LYS A 23 -12.46 -43.94 -19.72
C LYS A 23 -12.95 -42.71 -18.94
N GLY A 24 -13.82 -42.90 -17.94
CA GLY A 24 -14.26 -41.83 -17.04
C GLY A 24 -13.14 -41.18 -16.22
N LEU A 25 -12.19 -41.96 -15.68
CA LEU A 25 -11.03 -41.41 -14.96
C LEU A 25 -10.11 -40.60 -15.88
N LYS A 26 -9.93 -41.03 -17.13
CA LYS A 26 -9.13 -40.29 -18.11
C LYS A 26 -9.79 -38.95 -18.48
N ILE A 27 -11.11 -38.93 -18.64
CA ILE A 27 -11.89 -37.71 -18.88
C ILE A 27 -11.80 -36.78 -17.66
N PHE A 28 -11.99 -37.30 -16.46
CA PHE A 28 -11.85 -36.53 -15.21
C PHE A 28 -10.45 -35.91 -15.07
N LEU A 29 -9.38 -36.67 -15.29
CA LEU A 29 -8.00 -36.17 -15.23
C LEU A 29 -7.72 -35.12 -16.30
N PHE A 30 -8.30 -35.26 -17.50
CA PHE A 30 -8.17 -34.27 -18.57
C PHE A 30 -8.86 -32.95 -18.20
N VAL A 31 -10.09 -33.01 -17.67
CA VAL A 31 -10.82 -31.84 -17.18
C VAL A 31 -10.07 -31.17 -16.02
N LEU A 32 -9.56 -31.95 -15.07
CA LEU A 32 -8.75 -31.43 -13.96
C LEU A 32 -7.47 -30.74 -14.46
N LEU A 33 -6.75 -31.35 -15.41
CA LEU A 33 -5.55 -30.76 -16.01
C LEU A 33 -5.88 -29.45 -16.75
N PHE A 34 -7.00 -29.40 -17.48
CA PHE A 34 -7.47 -28.19 -18.16
C PHE A 34 -7.72 -27.04 -17.17
N PHE A 35 -8.39 -27.31 -16.04
CA PHE A 35 -8.56 -26.30 -14.99
C PHE A 35 -7.23 -25.88 -14.34
N ILE A 36 -6.30 -26.81 -14.12
CA ILE A 36 -4.96 -26.48 -13.61
C ILE A 36 -4.21 -25.57 -14.58
N ILE A 37 -4.28 -25.82 -15.89
CA ILE A 37 -3.64 -24.99 -16.91
C ILE A 37 -4.28 -23.60 -16.95
N ILE A 38 -5.61 -23.50 -16.90
CA ILE A 38 -6.31 -22.21 -16.85
C ILE A 38 -5.93 -21.43 -15.58
N LEU A 39 -5.98 -22.08 -14.41
CA LEU A 39 -5.58 -21.45 -13.14
C LEU A 39 -4.12 -21.02 -13.17
N GLY A 40 -3.23 -21.85 -13.73
CA GLY A 40 -1.82 -21.53 -13.90
C GLY A 40 -1.59 -20.34 -14.84
N ALA A 41 -2.33 -20.28 -15.95
CA ALA A 41 -2.25 -19.16 -16.91
C ALA A 41 -2.75 -17.84 -16.29
N VAL A 42 -3.89 -17.88 -15.61
CA VAL A 42 -4.46 -16.71 -14.89
C VAL A 42 -3.50 -16.27 -13.78
N GLY A 43 -3.01 -17.20 -12.96
CA GLY A 43 -2.04 -16.92 -11.90
C GLY A 43 -0.72 -16.34 -12.45
N GLY A 44 -0.24 -16.87 -13.57
CA GLY A 44 0.92 -16.36 -14.29
C GLY A 44 0.72 -14.92 -14.77
N LYS A 45 -0.42 -14.62 -15.39
CA LYS A 45 -0.77 -13.26 -15.83
C LYS A 45 -0.79 -12.28 -14.65
N VAL A 46 -1.50 -12.61 -13.57
CA VAL A 46 -1.56 -11.77 -12.36
C VAL A 46 -0.16 -11.50 -11.80
N TYR A 47 0.69 -12.52 -11.76
CA TYR A 47 2.08 -12.39 -11.32
C TYR A 47 2.88 -11.42 -12.20
N PHE A 48 2.78 -11.54 -13.52
CA PHE A 48 3.48 -10.66 -14.46
C PHE A 48 2.93 -9.23 -14.48
N ASP A 49 1.61 -9.06 -14.39
CA ASP A 49 0.95 -7.76 -14.28
C ASP A 49 1.44 -7.05 -13.01
N LEU A 50 1.47 -7.76 -11.88
CA LEU A 50 1.97 -7.22 -10.60
C LEU A 50 3.45 -6.86 -10.69
N LYS A 51 4.29 -7.75 -11.26
CA LYS A 51 5.70 -7.47 -11.47
C LYS A 51 5.91 -6.22 -12.32
N THR A 52 5.13 -6.07 -13.39
CA THR A 52 5.20 -4.94 -14.30
C THR A 52 4.81 -3.64 -13.59
N ALA A 53 3.69 -3.65 -12.87
CA ALA A 53 3.22 -2.49 -12.12
C ALA A 53 4.25 -2.02 -11.08
N VAL A 54 4.78 -2.95 -10.27
CA VAL A 54 5.79 -2.63 -9.25
C VAL A 54 7.10 -2.17 -9.89
N THR A 55 7.50 -2.75 -11.02
CA THR A 55 8.72 -2.33 -11.72
C THR A 55 8.57 -0.93 -12.30
N LYS A 56 7.39 -0.58 -12.84
CA LYS A 56 7.10 0.78 -13.34
C LYS A 56 7.05 1.81 -12.21
N ALA A 57 6.53 1.43 -11.05
CA ALA A 57 6.50 2.27 -9.86
C ALA A 57 7.86 2.40 -9.18
N TYR A 58 8.83 1.54 -9.53
CA TYR A 58 10.11 1.51 -8.82
C TYR A 58 10.95 2.73 -9.16
N VAL A 59 11.43 3.41 -8.12
CA VAL A 59 12.41 4.50 -8.23
C VAL A 59 13.58 4.24 -7.29
N ASN A 60 14.74 4.78 -7.65
CA ASN A 60 15.85 4.82 -6.71
C ASN A 60 15.48 5.71 -5.53
N PRO A 61 15.79 5.29 -4.28
CA PRO A 61 15.50 6.09 -3.12
C PRO A 61 16.26 7.44 -3.21
N PRO A 62 15.65 8.56 -2.79
CA PRO A 62 16.25 9.88 -2.90
C PRO A 62 17.44 10.10 -1.96
N THR A 63 17.59 9.25 -0.94
CA THR A 63 18.73 9.24 0.00
C THR A 63 19.16 7.80 0.29
N GLN A 64 20.33 7.63 0.89
CA GLN A 64 20.83 6.31 1.28
C GLN A 64 19.92 5.70 2.35
N MET A 65 19.33 4.54 2.05
CA MET A 65 18.47 3.82 2.98
C MET A 65 19.22 2.67 3.64
N THR A 66 18.93 2.45 4.93
CA THR A 66 19.51 1.32 5.66
C THR A 66 18.86 0.03 5.18
N SER A 67 19.67 -1.00 4.93
CA SER A 67 19.17 -2.30 4.47
C SER A 67 18.30 -2.97 5.54
N VAL A 68 17.30 -3.73 5.09
CA VAL A 68 16.44 -4.54 5.96
C VAL A 68 16.02 -5.83 5.26
N SER A 69 15.96 -6.93 6.01
CA SER A 69 15.56 -8.23 5.50
C SER A 69 14.08 -8.50 5.74
N LEU A 70 13.26 -8.16 4.74
CA LEU A 70 11.83 -8.49 4.73
C LEU A 70 11.57 -10.01 4.72
N LYS A 71 12.55 -10.82 4.28
CA LYS A 71 12.44 -12.28 4.37
C LYS A 71 12.53 -12.78 5.81
N LYS A 72 13.30 -12.10 6.65
CA LYS A 72 13.50 -12.43 8.07
C LYS A 72 12.46 -11.77 9.00
N LYS A 73 11.42 -11.14 8.44
CA LYS A 73 10.37 -10.44 9.21
C LYS A 73 10.93 -9.35 10.13
N GLU A 74 12.01 -8.69 9.72
CA GLU A 74 12.58 -7.57 10.46
C GLU A 74 11.60 -6.38 10.46
N ALA A 75 11.45 -5.71 11.59
CA ALA A 75 10.71 -4.45 11.64
C ALA A 75 11.44 -3.42 10.76
N PHE A 76 10.70 -2.59 10.05
CA PHE A 76 11.28 -1.61 9.14
C PHE A 76 10.49 -0.32 9.11
N THR A 77 11.16 0.75 8.70
CA THR A 77 10.58 2.09 8.52
C THR A 77 10.37 2.41 7.04
N THR A 78 9.32 3.16 6.73
CA THR A 78 9.03 3.70 5.40
C THR A 78 8.77 5.19 5.49
N ALA A 79 9.52 6.00 4.75
CA ALA A 79 9.19 7.39 4.51
C ALA A 79 8.09 7.48 3.44
N ILE A 80 7.01 8.19 3.74
CA ILE A 80 5.86 8.35 2.86
C ILE A 80 5.62 9.85 2.65
N LEU A 81 5.91 10.33 1.44
CA LEU A 81 5.74 11.73 1.06
C LEU A 81 4.57 11.85 0.08
N GLY A 82 3.59 12.70 0.38
CA GLY A 82 2.51 13.04 -0.54
C GLY A 82 2.81 14.36 -1.23
N ILE A 83 2.87 14.33 -2.56
CA ILE A 83 3.19 15.47 -3.42
C ILE A 83 1.97 15.82 -4.26
N SER A 84 1.73 17.12 -4.44
CA SER A 84 0.71 17.66 -5.35
C SER A 84 1.33 18.78 -6.17
N LYS A 85 0.78 19.04 -7.36
CA LYS A 85 1.20 20.13 -8.23
C LYS A 85 0.37 21.37 -7.97
N ILE A 86 1.04 22.42 -7.51
CA ILE A 86 0.45 23.77 -7.35
C ILE A 86 1.20 24.70 -8.31
N ASP A 87 0.47 25.36 -9.20
CA ASP A 87 1.04 26.23 -10.26
C ASP A 87 2.13 25.53 -11.10
N GLY A 88 1.92 24.24 -11.37
CA GLY A 88 2.85 23.41 -12.15
C GLY A 88 4.12 22.99 -11.40
N LYS A 89 4.26 23.34 -10.11
CA LYS A 89 5.39 22.96 -9.26
C LYS A 89 4.98 21.89 -8.26
N ASP A 90 5.88 20.95 -8.02
CA ASP A 90 5.70 19.96 -6.96
C ASP A 90 5.74 20.63 -5.60
N VAL A 91 4.77 20.29 -4.75
CA VAL A 91 4.65 20.79 -3.38
C VAL A 91 4.50 19.62 -2.44
N LEU A 92 5.32 19.59 -1.38
CA LEU A 92 5.19 18.61 -0.31
C LEU A 92 3.94 18.92 0.52
N VAL A 93 2.94 18.06 0.40
CA VAL A 93 1.68 18.20 1.13
C VAL A 93 1.66 17.40 2.41
N SER A 94 2.18 16.16 2.39
CA SER A 94 2.22 15.30 3.57
C SER A 94 3.57 14.62 3.72
N ALA A 95 4.03 14.49 4.96
CA ALA A 95 5.25 13.78 5.32
C ALA A 95 4.95 12.83 6.48
N ASN A 96 5.16 11.54 6.27
CA ASN A 96 4.90 10.52 7.26
C ASN A 96 6.07 9.54 7.36
N LEU A 97 6.28 9.00 8.56
CA LEU A 97 7.09 7.82 8.77
C LEU A 97 6.20 6.67 9.23
N ALA A 98 6.38 5.50 8.65
CA ALA A 98 5.64 4.30 9.01
C ALA A 98 6.58 3.20 9.52
N ALA A 99 6.39 2.74 10.74
CA ALA A 99 7.07 1.58 11.31
C ALA A 99 6.18 0.34 11.13
N THR A 100 6.60 -0.59 10.28
CA THR A 100 5.88 -1.84 10.03
C THR A 100 6.53 -2.98 10.79
N ASN A 101 5.79 -3.58 11.73
CA ASN A 101 6.30 -4.63 12.60
C ASN A 101 5.36 -5.86 12.58
N PRO A 102 5.76 -6.97 11.95
CA PRO A 102 4.93 -8.16 11.80
C PRO A 102 4.81 -8.93 13.12
N ARG A 103 5.74 -8.74 14.07
CA ARG A 103 5.68 -9.35 15.40
C ARG A 103 4.59 -8.70 16.25
N LEU A 104 4.46 -7.37 16.15
CA LEU A 104 3.39 -6.61 16.78
C LEU A 104 2.06 -6.63 16.00
N GLN A 105 2.05 -7.24 14.81
CA GLN A 105 0.93 -7.22 13.88
C GLN A 105 0.41 -5.80 13.61
N GLN A 106 1.33 -4.84 13.57
CA GLN A 106 1.00 -3.41 13.56
C GLN A 106 1.87 -2.65 12.56
N THR A 107 1.26 -1.66 11.92
CA THR A 107 1.94 -0.56 11.24
C THR A 107 1.64 0.72 12.00
N THR A 108 2.66 1.34 12.57
CA THR A 108 2.53 2.63 13.25
C THR A 108 2.88 3.74 12.29
N VAL A 109 1.98 4.69 12.08
CA VAL A 109 2.21 5.86 11.22
C VAL A 109 2.31 7.09 12.10
N ILE A 110 3.36 7.87 11.92
CA ILE A 110 3.52 9.19 12.53
C ILE A 110 3.51 10.23 11.41
N ASN A 111 2.64 11.23 11.56
CA ASN A 111 2.56 12.36 10.65
C ASN A 111 3.41 13.51 11.20
N LEU A 112 4.27 14.06 10.34
CA LEU A 112 5.01 15.28 10.62
C LEU A 112 4.41 16.41 9.78
N SER A 113 3.93 17.45 10.46
CA SER A 113 3.33 18.60 9.78
C SER A 113 4.35 19.24 8.84
N THR A 114 3.95 19.41 7.58
CA THR A 114 4.80 20.02 6.55
C THR A 114 5.00 21.52 6.75
N SER A 115 4.07 22.17 7.44
CA SER A 115 4.03 23.63 7.66
C SER A 115 4.36 24.07 9.09
N ALA A 116 4.44 23.14 10.05
CA ALA A 116 4.81 23.50 11.40
C ALA A 116 6.30 23.85 11.48
N ILE A 117 6.62 24.87 12.27
CA ILE A 117 8.01 25.20 12.60
C ILE A 117 8.55 24.10 13.51
N LEU A 118 9.56 23.41 13.01
CA LEU A 118 10.32 22.38 13.70
C LEU A 118 11.29 23.00 14.72
N PRO A 119 11.86 22.22 15.66
CA PRO A 119 12.77 22.74 16.68
C PRO A 119 14.02 23.46 16.13
N ASP A 120 14.47 23.11 14.93
CA ASP A 120 15.56 23.73 14.19
C ASP A 120 15.14 25.02 13.43
N LYS A 121 13.91 25.48 13.64
CA LYS A 121 13.30 26.71 13.09
C LYS A 121 13.02 26.70 11.58
N GLN A 122 12.97 25.53 10.94
CA GLN A 122 12.49 25.39 9.55
C GLN A 122 11.17 24.60 9.48
N THR A 123 10.57 24.52 8.28
CA THR A 123 9.42 23.66 8.00
C THR A 123 9.84 22.59 6.99
N LEU A 124 9.22 21.41 7.01
CA LEU A 124 9.53 20.37 6.02
C LEU A 124 9.18 20.83 4.59
N LEU A 125 8.15 21.67 4.43
CA LEU A 125 7.81 22.26 3.14
C LEU A 125 8.93 23.16 2.62
N ASN A 126 9.50 24.02 3.46
CA ASN A 126 10.63 24.87 3.06
C ASN A 126 11.85 24.04 2.69
N LEU A 127 12.14 23.00 3.48
CA LEU A 127 13.25 22.08 3.22
C LEU A 127 13.06 21.30 1.91
N TYR A 128 11.82 20.88 1.62
CA TYR A 128 11.48 20.27 0.34
C TYR A 128 11.71 21.24 -0.83
N ASN A 129 11.26 22.49 -0.69
CA ASN A 129 11.39 23.50 -1.74
C ASN A 129 12.86 23.86 -2.02
N SER A 130 13.74 23.80 -1.02
CA SER A 130 15.17 24.10 -1.17
C SER A 130 16.01 22.91 -1.63
N GLU A 131 15.75 21.72 -1.10
CA GLU A 131 16.67 20.56 -1.20
C GLU A 131 15.98 19.25 -1.60
N GLY A 132 14.65 19.26 -1.74
CA GLY A 132 13.87 18.13 -2.20
C GLY A 132 13.66 17.02 -1.17
N GLU A 133 13.26 15.84 -1.67
CA GLU A 133 12.84 14.70 -0.84
C GLU A 133 13.92 14.17 0.09
N ALA A 134 15.17 14.18 -0.37
CA ALA A 134 16.30 13.65 0.39
C ALA A 134 16.49 14.38 1.72
N ALA A 135 16.38 15.71 1.69
CA ALA A 135 16.51 16.55 2.87
C ALA A 135 15.34 16.35 3.83
N VAL A 136 14.10 16.28 3.31
CA VAL A 136 12.91 15.97 4.12
C VAL A 136 13.06 14.65 4.85
N ILE A 137 13.48 13.59 4.16
CA ILE A 137 13.67 12.27 4.78
C ILE A 137 14.75 12.33 5.86
N LYS A 138 15.90 12.97 5.57
CA LYS A 138 16.97 13.12 6.53
C LYS A 138 16.52 13.88 7.78
N GLU A 139 15.69 14.91 7.60
CA GLU A 139 15.15 15.66 8.74
C GLU A 139 14.16 14.83 9.55
N MET A 140 13.28 14.06 8.91
CA MET A 140 12.42 13.12 9.63
C MET A 140 13.23 12.06 10.42
N GLU A 141 14.33 11.56 9.87
CA GLU A 141 15.27 10.67 10.57
C GLU A 141 15.90 11.33 11.78
N ASN A 142 16.30 12.60 11.68
CA ASN A 142 16.88 13.37 12.77
C ASN A 142 15.87 13.62 13.89
N LEU A 143 14.66 14.06 13.54
CA LEU A 143 13.60 14.38 14.50
C LEU A 143 13.18 13.15 15.32
N LEU A 144 13.04 12.00 14.64
CA LEU A 144 12.58 10.76 15.28
C LEU A 144 13.71 9.82 15.70
N GLN A 145 14.96 10.16 15.41
CA GLN A 145 16.15 9.35 15.72
C GLN A 145 15.97 7.89 15.27
N VAL A 146 15.54 7.71 14.02
CA VAL A 146 15.36 6.41 13.37
C VAL A 146 16.03 6.43 12.00
N LYS A 147 16.37 5.26 11.47
CA LYS A 147 16.80 5.11 10.07
C LYS A 147 15.62 4.75 9.20
N THR A 148 15.66 5.17 7.94
CA THR A 148 14.67 4.86 6.90
C THR A 148 15.14 3.66 6.09
N ASN A 149 14.28 2.66 5.93
CA ASN A 149 14.59 1.48 5.11
C ASN A 149 13.94 1.53 3.72
N LYS A 150 12.79 2.20 3.60
CA LYS A 150 11.95 2.22 2.40
C LYS A 150 11.33 3.59 2.15
N PHE A 151 10.89 3.80 0.93
CA PHE A 151 10.31 5.05 0.49
C PHE A 151 9.12 4.86 -0.43
N VAL A 152 8.14 5.73 -0.25
CA VAL A 152 6.96 5.87 -1.09
C VAL A 152 6.72 7.37 -1.29
N ARG A 153 6.69 7.80 -2.54
CA ARG A 153 6.14 9.07 -2.99
C ARG A 153 4.75 8.81 -3.55
N ILE A 154 3.77 9.61 -3.12
CA ILE A 154 2.39 9.56 -3.57
C ILE A 154 2.11 10.81 -4.40
N GLU A 155 1.77 10.62 -5.67
CA GLU A 155 1.24 11.67 -6.55
C GLU A 155 -0.24 11.88 -6.25
N LEU A 156 -0.54 12.85 -5.38
CA LEU A 156 -1.89 13.08 -4.88
C LEU A 156 -2.86 13.53 -5.98
N ASP A 157 -2.37 14.22 -7.00
CA ASP A 157 -3.18 14.64 -8.15
C ASP A 157 -3.68 13.44 -8.96
N GLN A 158 -2.97 12.31 -8.89
CA GLN A 158 -3.34 11.07 -9.57
C GLN A 158 -4.21 10.15 -8.70
N MET A 159 -4.39 10.47 -7.41
CA MET A 159 -5.14 9.64 -6.45
C MET A 159 -6.58 9.38 -6.90
N GLY A 160 -7.19 10.34 -7.60
CA GLY A 160 -8.53 10.21 -8.15
C GLY A 160 -8.70 9.00 -9.09
N GLU A 161 -7.70 8.73 -9.94
CA GLU A 161 -7.73 7.56 -10.83
C GLU A 161 -7.74 6.25 -10.02
N LEU A 162 -6.98 6.19 -8.93
CA LEU A 162 -6.92 5.00 -8.08
C LEU A 162 -8.23 4.80 -7.31
N VAL A 163 -8.82 5.88 -6.80
CA VAL A 163 -10.15 5.83 -6.16
C VAL A 163 -11.19 5.28 -7.13
N GLN A 164 -11.18 5.74 -8.38
CA GLN A 164 -12.07 5.23 -9.41
C GLN A 164 -11.80 3.75 -9.72
N ALA A 165 -10.53 3.37 -9.87
CA ALA A 165 -10.11 1.99 -10.14
C ALA A 165 -10.54 1.00 -9.04
N ILE A 166 -10.63 1.42 -7.78
CA ILE A 166 -11.06 0.56 -6.67
C ILE A 166 -12.58 0.57 -6.43
N GLY A 167 -13.34 1.21 -7.32
CA GLY A 167 -14.80 1.33 -7.23
C GLY A 167 -15.26 2.32 -6.15
N GLY A 168 -14.49 3.38 -5.93
CA GLY A 168 -14.79 4.46 -5.00
C GLY A 168 -14.45 4.18 -3.53
N VAL A 169 -14.44 5.25 -2.75
CA VAL A 169 -14.19 5.24 -1.31
C VAL A 169 -15.28 5.99 -0.54
N SER A 170 -15.45 5.62 0.72
CA SER A 170 -16.29 6.35 1.68
C SER A 170 -15.38 7.00 2.71
N ILE A 171 -15.60 8.28 2.97
CA ILE A 171 -14.85 9.09 3.94
C ILE A 171 -15.81 9.75 4.92
N GLN A 172 -15.31 10.06 6.12
CA GLN A 172 -16.06 10.83 7.12
C GLN A 172 -15.58 12.27 7.08
N ASN A 173 -16.32 13.12 6.37
CA ASN A 173 -15.98 14.52 6.22
C ASN A 173 -16.38 15.32 7.47
N ALA A 174 -15.40 15.96 8.11
CA ALA A 174 -15.62 16.70 9.35
C ALA A 174 -16.45 17.99 9.15
N ASN A 175 -16.38 18.62 7.98
CA ASN A 175 -17.02 19.92 7.72
C ASN A 175 -17.62 19.98 6.32
N GLY A 176 -18.84 20.51 6.19
CA GLY A 176 -19.45 20.71 4.88
C GLY A 176 -18.73 21.80 4.07
N PHE A 177 -18.49 21.57 2.78
CA PHE A 177 -17.93 22.57 1.86
C PHE A 177 -18.33 22.30 0.41
N ALA A 178 -17.99 23.23 -0.48
CA ALA A 178 -18.17 23.07 -1.92
C ALA A 178 -16.89 23.49 -2.65
N ALA A 179 -16.55 22.76 -3.71
CA ALA A 179 -15.38 23.01 -4.54
C ALA A 179 -15.61 22.48 -5.95
N GLN A 180 -15.14 23.20 -6.96
CA GLN A 180 -15.17 22.78 -8.38
C GLN A 180 -16.55 22.26 -8.85
N GLY A 181 -17.65 22.88 -8.38
CA GLY A 181 -19.01 22.48 -8.72
C GLY A 181 -19.59 21.30 -7.91
N PHE A 182 -18.79 20.67 -7.05
CA PHE A 182 -19.23 19.60 -6.14
C PHE A 182 -19.58 20.15 -4.76
N LYS A 183 -20.52 19.48 -4.08
CA LYS A 183 -20.90 19.75 -2.68
C LYS A 183 -20.57 18.53 -1.84
N PHE A 184 -19.80 18.75 -0.79
CA PHE A 184 -19.39 17.72 0.16
C PHE A 184 -20.04 18.02 1.51
N PRO A 185 -21.14 17.34 1.87
CA PRO A 185 -21.78 17.54 3.16
C PRO A 185 -20.86 17.08 4.30
N GLN A 186 -21.14 17.58 5.51
CA GLN A 186 -20.58 17.00 6.72
C GLN A 186 -21.12 15.57 6.91
N GLY A 187 -20.28 14.66 7.40
CA GLY A 187 -20.60 13.25 7.60
C GLY A 187 -20.09 12.37 6.46
N THR A 188 -20.80 11.30 6.16
CA THR A 188 -20.33 10.31 5.18
C THR A 188 -20.43 10.84 3.76
N VAL A 189 -19.28 10.91 3.08
CA VAL A 189 -19.15 11.27 1.68
C VAL A 189 -18.63 10.07 0.90
N VAL A 190 -19.18 9.82 -0.27
CA VAL A 190 -18.70 8.80 -1.20
C VAL A 190 -18.04 9.50 -2.39
N LEU A 191 -16.80 9.13 -2.68
CA LEU A 191 -16.03 9.60 -3.83
C LEU A 191 -15.83 8.43 -4.77
N ASN A 192 -16.40 8.49 -5.98
CA ASN A 192 -16.35 7.42 -6.97
C ASN A 192 -15.53 7.81 -8.21
N LYS A 193 -15.43 9.12 -8.51
CA LYS A 193 -14.79 9.62 -9.73
C LYS A 193 -13.52 10.41 -9.41
N ALA A 194 -12.60 10.45 -10.37
CA ALA A 194 -11.35 11.18 -10.21
C ALA A 194 -11.58 12.68 -9.99
N GLU A 195 -12.57 13.27 -10.66
CA GLU A 195 -12.90 14.70 -10.54
C GLU A 195 -13.50 15.04 -9.17
N GLU A 196 -14.25 14.11 -8.56
CA GLU A 196 -14.77 14.27 -7.20
C GLU A 196 -13.63 14.30 -6.18
N VAL A 197 -12.60 13.47 -6.36
CA VAL A 197 -11.41 13.47 -5.51
C VAL A 197 -10.59 14.74 -5.70
N ALA A 198 -10.38 15.19 -6.93
CA ALA A 198 -9.69 16.45 -7.21
C ALA A 198 -10.43 17.66 -6.59
N ALA A 199 -11.75 17.70 -6.72
CA ALA A 199 -12.60 18.69 -6.06
C ALA A 199 -12.49 18.60 -4.53
N TYR A 200 -12.47 17.38 -3.97
CA TYR A 200 -12.32 17.16 -2.53
C TYR A 200 -10.95 17.61 -2.01
N PHE A 201 -9.91 17.61 -2.84
CA PHE A 201 -8.55 18.08 -2.48
C PHE A 201 -8.33 19.58 -2.67
N THR A 202 -9.30 20.29 -3.26
CA THR A 202 -9.16 21.72 -3.57
C THR A 202 -8.90 22.54 -2.30
N LEU A 203 -7.81 23.31 -2.31
CA LEU A 203 -7.54 24.33 -1.30
C LEU A 203 -8.55 25.47 -1.47
N LEU A 204 -9.39 25.70 -0.45
CA LEU A 204 -10.48 26.69 -0.57
C LEU A 204 -10.00 28.13 -0.39
N ASN A 205 -8.99 28.32 0.47
CA ASN A 205 -8.33 29.59 0.74
C ASN A 205 -7.05 29.34 1.57
N ALA A 206 -6.25 30.38 1.82
CA ALA A 206 -4.99 30.25 2.57
C ALA A 206 -5.18 29.65 3.98
N GLY A 207 -6.30 29.93 4.65
CA GLY A 207 -6.63 29.40 5.97
C GLY A 207 -7.10 27.93 5.98
N ASP A 208 -7.35 27.36 4.79
CA ASP A 208 -7.88 26.01 4.62
C ASP A 208 -6.78 24.94 4.48
N THR A 209 -5.51 25.33 4.40
CA THR A 209 -4.36 24.45 4.18
C THR A 209 -4.37 23.20 5.07
N LYS A 210 -4.56 23.37 6.40
CA LYS A 210 -4.62 22.25 7.34
C LYS A 210 -5.79 21.29 7.05
N LYS A 211 -6.96 21.82 6.67
CA LYS A 211 -8.14 21.01 6.35
C LYS A 211 -7.99 20.31 4.99
N ALA A 212 -7.39 20.98 4.00
CA ALA A 212 -7.05 20.35 2.72
C ALA A 212 -6.12 19.14 2.92
N PHE A 213 -5.14 19.25 3.81
CA PHE A 213 -4.23 18.15 4.11
C PHE A 213 -4.94 17.00 4.84
N ALA A 214 -5.80 17.32 5.81
CA ALA A 214 -6.63 16.30 6.49
C ALA A 214 -7.53 15.54 5.49
N ARG A 215 -8.17 16.27 4.55
CA ARG A 215 -8.98 15.68 3.47
C ARG A 215 -8.19 14.72 2.59
N GLN A 216 -6.94 15.04 2.29
CA GLN A 216 -6.06 14.12 1.55
C GLN A 216 -5.69 12.87 2.35
N GLN A 217 -5.38 13.02 3.63
CA GLN A 217 -5.12 11.89 4.52
C GLN A 217 -6.36 10.98 4.65
N GLU A 218 -7.56 11.54 4.79
CA GLU A 218 -8.82 10.79 4.81
C GLU A 218 -8.98 9.90 3.57
N VAL A 219 -8.73 10.45 2.38
CA VAL A 219 -8.83 9.69 1.12
C VAL A 219 -7.75 8.61 1.04
N VAL A 220 -6.50 8.92 1.37
CA VAL A 220 -5.41 7.92 1.38
C VAL A 220 -5.76 6.76 2.33
N MET A 221 -6.24 7.06 3.52
CA MET A 221 -6.62 6.04 4.51
C MET A 221 -7.83 5.23 4.06
N ALA A 222 -8.81 5.85 3.41
CA ALA A 222 -9.96 5.15 2.86
C ALA A 222 -9.56 4.23 1.69
N VAL A 223 -8.63 4.66 0.82
CA VAL A 223 -8.03 3.82 -0.23
C VAL A 223 -7.33 2.62 0.39
N VAL A 224 -6.44 2.84 1.37
CA VAL A 224 -5.73 1.75 2.06
C VAL A 224 -6.69 0.76 2.70
N SER A 225 -7.75 1.24 3.35
CA SER A 225 -8.79 0.40 3.96
C SER A 225 -9.55 -0.42 2.91
N LYS A 226 -9.92 0.20 1.79
CA LYS A 226 -10.66 -0.42 0.68
C LYS A 226 -9.84 -1.52 -0.02
N VAL A 227 -8.56 -1.26 -0.32
CA VAL A 227 -7.69 -2.23 -1.02
C VAL A 227 -7.25 -3.39 -0.15
N LYS A 228 -7.42 -3.33 1.18
CA LYS A 228 -7.22 -4.51 2.05
C LYS A 228 -8.27 -5.59 1.83
N SER A 229 -9.42 -5.26 1.23
CA SER A 229 -10.47 -6.24 0.95
C SER A 229 -10.05 -7.18 -0.19
N PRO A 230 -9.98 -8.51 0.05
CA PRO A 230 -9.66 -9.47 -1.00
C PRO A 230 -10.65 -9.41 -2.17
N LEU A 231 -11.93 -9.10 -1.90
CA LEU A 231 -12.94 -8.97 -2.94
C LEU A 231 -12.67 -7.78 -3.86
N ILE A 232 -12.24 -6.64 -3.30
CA ILE A 232 -11.88 -5.46 -4.09
C ILE A 232 -10.64 -5.77 -4.93
N LEU A 233 -9.62 -6.38 -4.33
CA LEU A 233 -8.42 -6.77 -5.06
C LEU A 233 -8.73 -7.74 -6.19
N LEU A 234 -9.57 -8.76 -5.97
CA LEU A 234 -9.93 -9.73 -7.00
C LEU A 234 -10.74 -9.09 -8.14
N ARG A 235 -11.68 -8.20 -7.80
CA ARG A 235 -12.56 -7.57 -8.80
C ARG A 235 -11.83 -6.52 -9.63
N HIS A 236 -10.96 -5.73 -9.02
CA HIS A 236 -10.35 -4.55 -9.63
C HIS A 236 -8.85 -4.68 -9.89
N TYR A 237 -8.28 -5.89 -9.79
CA TYR A 237 -6.82 -6.10 -9.82
C TYR A 237 -6.14 -5.43 -11.04
N GLY A 238 -6.72 -5.55 -12.23
CA GLY A 238 -6.12 -5.03 -13.47
C GLY A 238 -6.06 -3.50 -13.47
N GLU A 239 -7.14 -2.85 -13.06
CA GLU A 239 -7.26 -1.38 -12.98
C GLU A 239 -6.33 -0.83 -11.88
N ILE A 240 -6.31 -1.50 -10.72
CA ILE A 240 -5.40 -1.16 -9.62
C ILE A 240 -3.95 -1.23 -10.09
N LEU A 241 -3.53 -2.33 -10.71
CA LEU A 241 -2.14 -2.51 -11.16
C LEU A 241 -1.75 -1.55 -12.30
N THR A 242 -2.71 -1.14 -13.13
CA THR A 242 -2.48 -0.15 -14.19
C THR A 242 -2.32 1.26 -13.62
N THR A 243 -3.06 1.58 -12.57
CA THR A 243 -3.07 2.91 -11.95
C THR A 243 -1.99 3.09 -10.88
N PHE A 244 -1.63 2.00 -10.20
CA PHE A 244 -0.61 1.99 -9.14
C PHE A 244 0.68 2.75 -9.49
N PRO A 245 1.34 2.50 -10.64
CA PRO A 245 2.58 3.22 -10.97
C PRO A 245 2.39 4.69 -11.36
N LYS A 246 1.15 5.16 -11.57
CA LYS A 246 0.87 6.59 -11.77
C LYS A 246 0.77 7.35 -10.45
N VAL A 247 0.24 6.67 -9.43
CA VAL A 247 0.00 7.25 -8.10
C VAL A 247 1.20 7.07 -7.17
N PHE A 248 1.93 5.96 -7.30
CA PHE A 248 3.00 5.61 -6.39
C PHE A 248 4.34 5.49 -7.11
N ASN A 249 5.34 6.20 -6.60
CA ASN A 249 6.75 5.97 -6.87
C ASN A 249 7.39 5.39 -5.61
N THR A 250 8.11 4.28 -5.69
CA THR A 250 8.58 3.56 -4.49
C THR A 250 9.94 2.88 -4.63
N SER A 251 10.67 2.74 -3.53
CA SER A 251 11.88 1.91 -3.46
C SER A 251 11.58 0.42 -3.18
N PHE A 252 10.31 0.01 -3.08
CA PHE A 252 9.94 -1.39 -3.01
C PHE A 252 10.06 -2.04 -4.39
N ASN A 253 11.08 -2.89 -4.58
CA ASN A 253 11.12 -3.75 -5.76
C ASN A 253 10.12 -4.91 -5.64
N PHE A 254 9.89 -5.61 -6.76
CA PHE A 254 8.94 -6.73 -6.81
C PHE A 254 9.26 -7.85 -5.79
N GLY A 255 10.54 -8.13 -5.55
CA GLY A 255 10.94 -9.10 -4.53
C GLY A 255 10.57 -8.65 -3.11
N ASN A 256 10.64 -7.35 -2.82
CA ASN A 256 10.17 -6.78 -1.56
C ASN A 256 8.66 -6.88 -1.42
N VAL A 257 7.89 -6.52 -2.45
CA VAL A 257 6.41 -6.63 -2.44
C VAL A 257 5.98 -8.08 -2.21
N LYS A 258 6.62 -9.04 -2.87
CA LYS A 258 6.39 -10.47 -2.61
C LYS A 258 6.69 -10.85 -1.15
N ALA A 259 7.80 -10.35 -0.60
CA ALA A 259 8.15 -10.61 0.80
C ALA A 259 7.11 -10.00 1.76
N LEU A 260 6.62 -8.79 1.50
CA LEU A 260 5.56 -8.16 2.29
C LEU A 260 4.28 -9.00 2.28
N ALA A 261 3.81 -9.40 1.09
CA ALA A 261 2.60 -10.20 0.94
C ALA A 261 2.69 -11.54 1.69
N LEU A 262 3.86 -12.19 1.70
CA LEU A 262 4.05 -13.47 2.39
C LEU A 262 4.25 -13.30 3.90
N ASN A 263 5.07 -12.33 4.31
CA ASN A 263 5.62 -12.28 5.67
C ASN A 263 4.97 -11.24 6.59
N TYR A 264 4.25 -10.25 6.03
CA TYR A 264 3.70 -9.10 6.76
C TYR A 264 2.18 -8.97 6.59
N HIS A 265 1.50 -9.99 6.04
CA HIS A 265 0.04 -10.02 5.91
C HIS A 265 -0.70 -9.89 7.27
N SER A 266 -0.02 -10.15 8.39
CA SER A 266 -0.53 -9.94 9.74
C SER A 266 -0.40 -8.51 10.25
N ALA A 267 0.46 -7.67 9.66
CA ALA A 267 0.74 -6.31 10.12
C ALA A 267 -0.34 -5.27 9.71
N THR A 268 -1.61 -5.66 9.78
CA THR A 268 -2.74 -4.92 9.19
C THR A 268 -3.33 -3.86 10.12
N ARG A 269 -3.08 -3.95 11.43
CA ARG A 269 -3.54 -2.95 12.41
C ARG A 269 -2.75 -1.66 12.23
N ILE A 270 -3.44 -0.58 11.89
CA ILE A 270 -2.82 0.75 11.76
C ILE A 270 -2.96 1.47 13.09
N LYS A 271 -1.85 1.94 13.65
CA LYS A 271 -1.81 2.84 14.80
C LYS A 271 -1.30 4.19 14.33
N GLU A 272 -2.02 5.27 14.60
CA GLU A 272 -1.59 6.61 14.28
C GLU A 272 -1.00 7.31 15.51
N ILE A 273 0.09 8.04 15.32
CA ILE A 273 0.69 8.94 16.32
C ILE A 273 0.50 10.36 15.81
N ASN A 274 -0.28 11.14 16.56
CA ASN A 274 -0.53 12.55 16.27
C ASN A 274 0.42 13.43 17.09
N ILE A 275 1.26 14.19 16.40
CA ILE A 275 2.11 15.20 17.05
C ILE A 275 1.29 16.46 17.24
N HIS A 276 1.13 16.88 18.50
CA HIS A 276 0.41 18.11 18.81
C HIS A 276 1.30 19.32 18.48
N SER A 277 0.79 20.20 17.63
CA SER A 277 1.39 21.51 17.36
C SER A 277 0.66 22.62 18.12
N GLU A 278 1.42 23.60 18.59
CA GLU A 278 0.93 24.75 19.36
C GLU A 278 0.92 25.99 18.49
N LYS A 279 -0.06 26.89 18.69
CA LYS A 279 -0.11 28.16 17.96
C LYS A 279 1.00 29.08 18.46
N VAL A 280 1.67 29.76 17.54
CA VAL A 280 2.62 30.83 17.90
C VAL A 280 1.81 32.09 18.24
N VAL A 281 1.94 32.58 19.48
CA VAL A 281 1.10 33.64 20.06
C VAL A 281 1.10 34.93 19.22
N GLU A 282 2.19 35.21 18.50
CA GLU A 282 2.40 36.45 17.74
C GLU A 282 2.15 36.33 16.23
N GLN A 283 1.86 35.13 15.70
CA GLN A 283 1.71 34.90 14.26
C GLN A 283 0.47 34.06 13.94
N SER A 284 -0.57 34.70 13.39
CA SER A 284 -1.80 34.03 12.99
C SER A 284 -1.54 32.96 11.93
N GLY A 285 -2.00 31.74 12.18
CA GLY A 285 -1.86 30.60 11.26
C GLY A 285 -0.54 29.82 11.37
N VAL A 286 0.43 30.30 12.16
CA VAL A 286 1.70 29.60 12.37
C VAL A 286 1.60 28.67 13.58
N THR A 287 2.07 27.44 13.42
CA THR A 287 2.17 26.47 14.51
C THR A 287 3.59 25.96 14.67
N THR A 288 3.98 25.63 15.89
CA THR A 288 5.27 25.03 16.22
C THR A 288 5.08 23.68 16.89
N ILE A 289 6.02 22.76 16.69
CA ILE A 289 6.09 21.51 17.43
C ILE A 289 7.11 21.70 18.56
N SER A 290 6.65 21.67 19.81
CA SER A 290 7.54 21.73 20.96
C SER A 290 8.41 20.48 21.07
N GLN A 291 9.62 20.62 21.62
CA GLN A 291 10.54 19.49 21.80
C GLN A 291 9.93 18.38 22.65
N ALA A 292 9.13 18.72 23.67
CA ALA A 292 8.46 17.75 24.53
C ALA A 292 7.42 16.90 23.76
N ASN A 293 6.60 17.52 22.91
CA ASN A 293 5.63 16.79 22.08
C ASN A 293 6.34 15.88 21.07
N LEU A 294 7.44 16.36 20.48
CA LEU A 294 8.26 15.57 19.59
C LEU A 294 8.91 14.37 20.30
N ASP A 295 9.45 14.57 21.50
CA ASP A 295 10.10 13.50 22.27
C ASP A 295 9.14 12.40 22.67
N LEU A 296 7.91 12.75 23.09
CA LEU A 296 6.86 11.77 23.39
C LEU A 296 6.48 10.95 22.14
N ALA A 297 6.27 11.61 21.01
CA ALA A 297 5.91 10.94 19.76
C ALA A 297 7.05 10.06 19.24
N LYS A 298 8.31 10.53 19.35
CA LYS A 298 9.53 9.78 19.06
C LYS A 298 9.62 8.49 19.86
N ILE A 299 9.45 8.55 21.18
CA ILE A 299 9.50 7.36 22.05
C ILE A 299 8.43 6.35 21.61
N GLN A 300 7.19 6.79 21.41
CA GLN A 300 6.11 5.91 20.98
C GLN A 300 6.38 5.27 19.61
N PHE A 301 6.98 6.02 18.68
CA PHE A 301 7.32 5.51 17.36
C PHE A 301 8.46 4.48 17.42
N GLN A 302 9.52 4.78 18.17
CA GLN A 302 10.66 3.87 18.37
C GLN A 302 10.25 2.56 19.06
N GLU A 303 9.35 2.61 20.04
CA GLU A 303 8.80 1.40 20.68
C GLU A 303 8.11 0.48 19.66
N SER A 304 7.53 1.02 18.59
CA SER A 304 6.88 0.18 17.58
C SER A 304 7.83 -0.58 16.66
N LEU A 305 9.14 -0.28 16.73
CA LEU A 305 10.18 -1.00 16.00
C LEU A 305 10.81 -2.15 16.79
N LYS A 306 10.52 -2.25 18.10
CA LYS A 306 10.99 -3.34 18.98
C LYS A 306 10.11 -4.59 18.81
#